data_AF-Q171A1-F1
#
_entry.id   AF-Q171A1-F1
#
_cell.length_a   1.000
_cell.length_b   1.000
_cell.length_c   1.000
_cell.angle_alpha   90.00
_cell.angle_beta   90.00
_cell.angle_gamma   90.00
#
_symmetry.space_group_name_H-M   'P 1'
#
loop_
_entity.id
_entity.type
_entity.pdbx_description
1 polymer ?
#
loop_
_entity_poly.entity_id
_entity_poly.type
_entity_poly.pdbx_seq_one_letter_code
_entity_poly.pdbx_strand_id
1 'polypeptide(L)' 'MHPQLKSFRVSFIFQRTCWWNEVCKEEFQQLFRCKCPQWSYCRSPGRYYNAYCSMTNTGYIWTQPSWDWDTA' A
#
# COMPACT_ATOMS: atom_id res chain seq x y z
N MET A 1 11.95 -15.52 -15.64
CA MET A 1 12.97 -15.46 -14.57
C MET A 1 13.45 -14.01 -14.47
N HIS A 2 13.25 -13.42 -13.27
CA HIS A 2 13.82 -12.19 -12.68
C HIS A 2 14.17 -10.96 -13.53
N PRO A 3 13.60 -9.80 -13.16
CA PRO A 3 14.34 -8.54 -13.09
C PRO A 3 14.51 -8.14 -11.62
N GLN A 4 15.76 -8.21 -11.14
CA GLN A 4 16.20 -7.57 -9.90
C GLN A 4 17.42 -6.73 -10.27
N LEU A 5 17.37 -5.42 -10.02
CA LEU A 5 18.50 -4.55 -9.62
C LEU A 5 18.08 -3.08 -9.80
N LYS A 6 18.32 -2.12 -8.91
CA LYS A 6 18.59 -2.05 -7.47
C LYS A 6 18.58 -0.55 -7.14
N SER A 7 17.83 -0.16 -6.11
CA SER A 7 18.15 0.90 -5.15
C SER A 7 18.53 2.31 -5.64
N PHE A 8 17.59 3.25 -5.53
CA PHE A 8 17.89 4.65 -5.25
C PHE A 8 17.07 5.09 -4.02
N ARG A 9 17.73 5.26 -2.86
CA ARG A 9 17.15 5.93 -1.69
C ARG A 9 17.54 7.40 -1.77
N VAL A 10 16.57 8.29 -1.96
CA VAL A 10 16.60 9.66 -1.43
C VAL A 10 15.19 9.98 -0.95
N SER A 11 15.08 10.27 0.35
CA SER A 11 13.84 10.44 1.09
C SER A 11 13.19 11.79 0.84
N PHE A 12 11.97 11.79 0.30
CA PHE A 12 10.88 12.68 0.72
C PHE A 12 9.54 11.96 0.40
N ILE A 13 8.92 11.35 1.42
CA ILE A 13 7.51 10.88 1.43
C ILE A 13 7.09 9.98 0.23
N PHE A 14 7.96 9.07 -0.22
CA PHE A 14 7.63 8.13 -1.29
C PHE A 14 6.65 7.05 -0.81
N GLN A 15 5.34 7.31 -0.96
CA GLN A 15 4.33 6.26 -0.96
C GLN A 15 4.50 5.38 -2.20
N ARG A 16 5.51 4.51 -2.19
CA ARG A 16 5.74 3.50 -3.23
C ARG A 16 4.46 2.69 -3.44
N THR A 17 4.12 2.34 -4.68
CA THR A 17 3.01 1.43 -4.97
C THR A 17 3.35 0.02 -4.52
N CYS A 18 2.45 -0.63 -3.77
CA CYS A 18 2.61 -2.01 -3.33
C CYS A 18 2.62 -2.97 -4.52
N TRP A 19 3.41 -4.03 -4.41
CA TRP A 19 3.28 -5.19 -5.28
C TRP A 19 2.09 -6.07 -4.87
N TRP A 20 1.68 -6.98 -5.76
CA TRP A 20 0.49 -7.83 -5.58
C TRP A 20 0.45 -8.65 -4.27
N ASN A 21 1.62 -9.05 -3.74
CA ASN A 21 1.72 -9.83 -2.50
C ASN A 21 2.42 -9.06 -1.37
N GLU A 22 2.63 -7.76 -1.55
CA GLU A 22 3.27 -6.94 -0.55
C GLU A 22 2.24 -6.46 0.48
N VAL A 23 2.64 -6.51 1.75
CA VAL A 23 1.82 -6.01 2.85
C VAL A 23 1.76 -4.48 2.77
N CYS A 24 0.57 -3.94 2.51
CA CYS A 24 0.34 -2.49 2.48
C CYS A 24 0.28 -1.88 3.88
N LYS A 25 -0.16 -2.66 4.87
CA LYS A 25 -0.21 -2.26 6.29
C LYS A 25 -0.07 -3.48 7.19
N GLU A 26 0.87 -3.41 8.14
CA GLU A 26 1.05 -4.43 9.16
C GLU A 26 0.08 -4.23 10.32
N GLU A 27 -0.21 -5.32 11.03
CA GLU A 27 -0.99 -5.28 12.26
C GLU A 27 -0.37 -4.28 13.26
N PHE A 28 -1.22 -3.47 13.90
CA PHE A 28 -0.87 -2.43 14.88
C PHE A 28 0.00 -1.26 14.39
N GLN A 29 0.51 -1.28 13.15
CA GLN A 29 1.27 -0.16 12.60
C GLN A 29 0.33 0.95 12.15
N GLN A 30 0.53 2.17 12.65
CA GLN A 30 -0.27 3.34 12.23
C GLN A 30 0.07 3.77 10.79
N LEU A 31 1.32 3.57 10.37
CA LEU A 31 1.81 3.93 9.05
C LEU A 31 1.52 2.84 8.01
N PHE A 32 1.42 3.25 6.76
CA PHE A 32 1.38 2.33 5.61
C PHE A 32 2.80 2.07 5.13
N ARG A 33 3.06 0.85 4.64
CA ARG A 33 4.35 0.51 4.01
C ARG A 33 4.41 0.99 2.57
N CYS A 34 3.28 0.99 1.88
CA CYS A 34 3.12 1.34 0.48
C CYS A 34 1.65 1.68 0.17
N LYS A 35 1.39 2.35 -0.94
CA LYS A 35 0.04 2.69 -1.42
C LYS A 35 -0.46 1.63 -2.39
N CYS A 36 -1.75 1.29 -2.34
CA CYS A 36 -2.34 0.40 -3.35
C CYS A 36 -2.56 1.16 -4.67
N PRO A 37 -2.49 0.48 -5.83
CA PRO A 37 -2.78 1.11 -7.12
C PRO A 37 -4.21 1.67 -7.16
N GLN A 38 -4.48 2.59 -8.09
CA GLN A 38 -5.69 3.45 -8.11
C GLN A 38 -7.04 2.72 -7.99
N TRP A 39 -7.12 1.46 -8.44
CA TRP A 39 -8.34 0.64 -8.42
C TRP A 39 -8.36 -0.44 -7.32
N SER A 40 -7.42 -0.36 -6.38
CA SER A 40 -7.23 -1.33 -5.31
C SER A 40 -7.22 -0.66 -3.94
N TYR A 41 -7.60 -1.42 -2.94
CA TYR A 41 -7.74 -0.99 -1.56
C TYR A 41 -6.80 -1.80 -0.67
N CYS A 42 -6.21 -1.14 0.32
CA CYS A 42 -5.44 -1.83 1.36
C CYS A 42 -6.41 -2.53 2.32
N ARG A 43 -6.55 -3.84 2.16
CA ARG A 43 -7.61 -4.64 2.76
C ARG A 43 -7.06 -5.76 3.61
N SER A 44 -7.61 -5.92 4.82
CA SER A 44 -7.32 -7.06 5.69
C SER A 44 -8.54 -7.99 5.81
N PRO A 45 -8.35 -9.33 5.82
CA PRO A 45 -9.41 -10.28 6.11
C PRO A 45 -9.96 -10.17 7.55
N GLY A 46 -9.25 -9.51 8.47
CA GLY A 46 -9.69 -9.32 9.86
C GLY A 46 -8.89 -8.24 10.61
N ARG A 47 -9.23 -7.96 11.88
CA ARG A 47 -8.57 -6.90 12.66
C ARG A 47 -7.10 -7.21 13.00
N TYR A 48 -6.77 -8.48 13.15
CA TYR A 48 -5.46 -8.99 13.60
C TYR A 48 -4.65 -9.62 12.47
N TYR A 49 -4.86 -9.16 11.23
CA TYR A 49 -4.14 -9.67 10.07
C TYR A 49 -3.54 -8.51 9.28
N ASN A 50 -2.40 -8.78 8.66
CA ASN A 50 -1.78 -7.87 7.69
C ASN A 50 -2.73 -7.58 6.54
N ALA A 51 -2.72 -6.33 6.09
CA ALA A 51 -3.51 -5.88 4.95
C ALA A 51 -2.71 -5.98 3.65
N TYR A 52 -3.39 -6.33 2.57
CA TYR A 52 -2.85 -6.47 1.23
C TYR A 52 -3.71 -5.69 0.23
N CYS A 53 -3.14 -5.34 -0.92
CA CYS A 53 -3.91 -4.66 -1.96
C CYS A 53 -4.90 -5.61 -2.63
N SER A 54 -6.17 -5.22 -2.65
CA SER A 54 -7.26 -5.98 -3.27
C SER A 54 -8.21 -5.05 -4.02
N MET A 55 -8.77 -5.50 -5.14
CA MET A 55 -9.80 -4.77 -5.89
C MET A 55 -11.19 -4.85 -5.23
N THR A 56 -11.31 -5.51 -4.08
CA THR A 56 -12.59 -5.72 -3.39
C THR A 56 -12.77 -4.78 -2.20
N ASN A 57 -13.99 -4.27 -2.01
CA ASN A 57 -14.36 -3.39 -0.90
C ASN A 57 -14.93 -4.16 0.30
N THR A 58 -14.58 -5.42 0.46
CA THR A 58 -15.12 -6.26 1.55
C THR A 58 -14.07 -6.52 2.62
N GLY A 59 -14.48 -6.47 3.89
CA GLY A 59 -13.57 -6.60 5.04
C GLY A 59 -13.05 -5.25 5.55
N TYR A 60 -11.95 -5.28 6.32
CA TYR A 60 -11.38 -4.06 6.89
C TYR A 60 -10.54 -3.34 5.85
N ILE A 61 -11.01 -2.16 5.44
CA ILE A 61 -10.32 -1.29 4.49
C ILE A 61 -9.66 -0.15 5.26
N TRP A 62 -8.41 0.13 4.91
CA TRP A 62 -7.66 1.24 5.47
C TRP A 62 -7.63 2.41 4.50
N THR A 63 -8.08 3.58 4.95
CA THR A 63 -8.07 4.82 4.18
C THR A 63 -6.63 5.25 3.88
N GLN A 64 -6.23 5.15 2.62
CA GLN A 64 -4.95 5.64 2.14
C GLN A 64 -5.15 7.08 1.65
N PRO A 65 -4.23 8.01 1.97
CA PRO A 65 -4.34 9.37 1.46
C PRO A 65 -4.33 9.37 -0.08
N SER A 66 -5.30 10.06 -0.70
CA SER A 66 -5.22 10.39 -2.13
C SER A 66 -4.06 11.38 -2.31
N TRP A 67 -3.20 11.11 -3.31
CA TRP A 67 -2.22 12.11 -3.73
C TRP A 67 -2.86 12.74 -4.94
N ASP A 68 -3.56 13.85 -4.74
CA ASP A 68 -3.99 14.71 -5.85
C ASP A 68 -2.73 15.29 -6.48
N TRP A 69 -2.48 14.95 -7.73
CA TRP A 69 -1.40 15.52 -8.53
C TRP A 69 -1.81 16.87 -9.16
N ASP A 70 -3.04 17.31 -8.96
CA ASP A 70 -3.65 18.53 -9.53
C ASP A 70 -3.61 19.76 -8.60
N THR A 71 -2.86 19.72 -7.50
CA THR A 71 -2.68 20.92 -6.64
C THR A 71 -1.26 21.00 -6.10
N ALA A 72 -0.31 21.21 -7.00
CA ALA A 72 1.03 21.72 -6.69
C ALA A 72 1.33 22.91 -7.61
#